data_AF-A0A645E4D6-F1
#
_entry.id   AF-A0A645E4D6-F1
#
_cell.length_a   1.000
_cell.length_b   1.000
_cell.length_c   1.000
_cell.angle_alpha   90.00
_cell.angle_beta   90.00
_cell.angle_gamma   90.00
#
_symmetry.space_group_name_H-M   'P 1'
#
loop_
_entity.id
_entity.type
_entity.pdbx_description
1 polymer ?
#
loop_
_entity_poly.entity_id
_entity_poly.type
_entity_poly.pdbx_seq_one_letter_code
_entity_poly.pdbx_strand_id
1 'polypeptide(L)'
;MTTNDNGAKYFLAIPKLGIKDATVIIGSSDLKKSLIQYPQTALPGQLGNTVIFGHSVLPQFFNPKSYVSIFATLHTLKIGDEIFLNYDGSEYKYIVTEMFEVKADDFSVLDQRYDTKTLSIITCSPPGTYLRRLVVRAEVAL
;
A
#
# COMPACT_ATOMS: atom_id res chain seq x y z
N MET A 1 18.43 11.87 16.58
CA MET A 1 18.61 12.24 15.17
C MET A 1 17.22 12.44 14.57
N THR A 2 16.82 13.69 14.39
CA THR A 2 15.54 14.06 13.77
C THR A 2 15.72 13.92 12.26
N THR A 3 15.20 12.84 11.67
CA THR A 3 15.13 12.72 10.21
C THR A 3 14.13 13.75 9.70
N ASN A 4 14.63 14.75 8.99
CA ASN A 4 13.78 15.63 8.18
C ASN A 4 13.10 14.76 7.12
N ASP A 5 11.85 14.38 7.36
CA ASP A 5 10.98 13.69 6.39
C ASP A 5 10.55 14.67 5.28
N ASN A 6 11.52 15.17 4.52
CA ASN A 6 11.32 15.97 3.30
C ASN A 6 11.06 15.08 2.07
N GLY A 7 10.66 13.82 2.27
CA GLY A 7 10.29 12.92 1.19
C GLY A 7 9.07 13.43 0.43
N ALA A 8 9.07 13.25 -0.89
CA ALA A 8 7.86 13.49 -1.69
C ALA A 8 6.72 12.63 -1.13
N LYS A 9 5.50 13.19 -1.10
CA LYS A 9 4.32 12.54 -0.52
C LYS A 9 3.16 12.54 -1.50
N TYR A 10 2.26 11.60 -1.32
CA TYR A 10 1.03 11.46 -2.09
C TYR A 10 -0.07 10.83 -1.25
N PHE A 11 -1.27 10.71 -1.81
CA PHE A 11 -2.43 10.21 -1.07
C PHE A 11 -2.96 8.91 -1.66
N LEU A 12 -3.41 8.03 -0.77
CA LEU A 12 -4.04 6.76 -1.08
C LEU A 12 -5.49 6.75 -0.58
N ALA A 13 -6.40 6.29 -1.44
CA ALA A 13 -7.80 6.03 -1.11
C ALA A 13 -8.15 4.56 -1.40
N ILE A 14 -8.91 3.94 -0.50
CA ILE A 14 -9.55 2.64 -0.69
C ILE A 14 -11.01 2.80 -0.23
N PRO A 15 -11.92 3.20 -1.15
CA PRO A 15 -13.30 3.52 -0.78
C PRO A 15 -14.01 2.40 -0.04
N LYS A 16 -13.77 1.14 -0.44
CA LYS A 16 -14.35 -0.05 0.19
C LYS A 16 -14.04 -0.18 1.68
N LEU A 17 -12.86 0.31 2.10
CA LEU A 17 -12.42 0.31 3.49
C LEU A 17 -12.68 1.66 4.18
N GLY A 18 -13.22 2.66 3.48
CA GLY A 18 -13.42 4.01 4.02
C GLY A 18 -12.13 4.82 4.19
N ILE A 19 -11.02 4.39 3.58
CA ILE A 19 -9.75 5.13 3.53
C ILE A 19 -9.85 6.15 2.40
N LYS A 20 -9.59 7.43 2.68
CA LYS A 20 -9.81 8.52 1.70
C LYS A 20 -8.52 9.23 1.30
N ASP A 21 -7.76 9.75 2.26
CA ASP A 21 -6.57 10.58 2.01
C ASP A 21 -5.40 10.12 2.87
N ALA A 22 -5.12 8.82 2.86
CA ALA A 22 -4.00 8.27 3.63
C ALA A 22 -2.69 8.77 3.02
N THR A 23 -1.89 9.47 3.82
CA THR A 23 -0.58 9.95 3.39
C THR A 23 0.35 8.78 3.15
N VAL A 24 1.00 8.76 1.99
CA VAL A 24 2.12 7.89 1.65
C VAL A 24 3.36 8.76 1.48
N ILE A 25 4.45 8.43 2.19
CA ILE A 25 5.72 9.17 2.08
C ILE A 25 6.75 8.30 1.37
N ILE A 26 7.40 8.88 0.36
CA ILE A 26 8.49 8.23 -0.39
C ILE A 26 9.78 8.39 0.40
N GLY A 27 10.45 7.27 0.72
CA GLY A 27 11.73 7.26 1.42
C GLY A 27 11.64 7.36 2.96
N SER A 28 10.44 7.40 3.54
CA SER A 28 10.26 7.27 4.99
C SER A 28 10.27 5.80 5.42
N SER A 29 10.53 5.57 6.70
CA SER A 29 10.47 4.25 7.35
C SER A 29 9.50 4.21 8.54
N ASP A 30 8.82 5.33 8.84
CA ASP A 30 7.97 5.46 10.03
C ASP A 30 6.49 5.18 9.71
N LEU A 31 6.16 3.88 9.70
CA LEU A 31 4.79 3.39 9.47
C LEU A 31 3.76 3.81 10.53
N LYS A 32 4.19 4.41 11.66
CA LYS A 32 3.26 4.93 12.68
C LYS A 32 2.67 6.28 12.29
N LYS A 33 3.33 7.02 11.40
CA LYS A 33 2.94 8.38 11.01
C LYS A 33 2.34 8.48 9.61
N SER A 34 2.65 7.53 8.75
CA SER A 34 2.13 7.47 7.38
C SER A 34 2.20 6.04 6.84
N LEU A 35 1.59 5.82 5.68
CA LEU A 35 2.02 4.75 4.80
C LEU A 35 3.38 5.12 4.21
N ILE A 36 4.14 4.14 3.74
CA ILE A 36 5.42 4.39 3.07
C ILE A 36 5.44 3.73 1.71
N GLN A 37 6.04 4.41 0.73
CA GLN A 37 6.43 3.76 -0.52
C GLN A 37 7.82 3.15 -0.33
N TYR A 38 7.99 1.89 -0.74
CA TYR A 38 9.30 1.24 -0.71
C TYR A 38 10.27 1.97 -1.66
N PRO A 39 11.53 2.20 -1.27
CA PRO A 39 12.49 2.89 -2.13
C PRO A 39 12.71 2.16 -3.46
N GLN A 40 12.98 2.94 -4.52
CA GLN A 40 13.33 2.43 -5.86
C GLN A 40 12.23 1.61 -6.56
N THR A 41 10.99 1.66 -6.08
CA THR A 41 9.83 1.12 -6.80
C THR A 41 9.22 2.19 -7.70
N ALA A 42 8.45 1.79 -8.70
CA ALA A 42 7.79 2.74 -9.60
C ALA A 42 6.96 3.78 -8.84
N LEU A 43 6.91 5.00 -9.39
CA LEU A 43 6.00 6.03 -8.91
C LEU A 43 4.58 5.77 -9.42
N PRO A 44 3.54 6.30 -8.75
CA PRO A 44 2.17 6.15 -9.21
C PRO A 44 1.99 6.58 -10.67
N GLY A 45 1.40 5.70 -11.49
CA GLY A 45 1.13 5.96 -12.90
C GLY A 45 2.29 5.70 -13.85
N GLN A 46 3.46 5.29 -13.35
CA GLN A 46 4.59 4.86 -14.17
C GLN A 46 4.57 3.35 -14.41
N LEU A 47 5.29 2.92 -15.45
CA LEU A 47 5.56 1.49 -15.68
C LEU A 47 6.38 0.92 -14.52
N GLY A 48 6.08 -0.29 -14.10
CA GLY A 48 6.63 -0.90 -12.90
C GLY A 48 5.58 -1.10 -11.81
N ASN A 49 6.05 -1.49 -10.63
CA ASN A 49 5.22 -1.83 -9.48
C ASN A 49 5.42 -0.77 -8.39
N THR A 50 4.40 0.04 -8.10
CA THR A 50 4.39 0.93 -6.93
C THR A 50 4.17 0.07 -5.68
N VAL A 51 5.07 0.07 -4.71
CA VAL A 51 4.92 -0.77 -3.51
C VAL A 51 4.68 0.08 -2.27
N ILE A 52 3.56 -0.15 -1.59
CA ILE A 52 3.15 0.60 -0.40
C ILE A 52 3.05 -0.34 0.79
N PHE A 53 3.67 0.06 1.91
CA PHE A 53 3.55 -0.64 3.19
C PHE A 53 2.67 0.14 4.17
N GLY A 54 1.96 -0.61 5.02
CA GLY A 54 1.14 -0.07 6.12
C GLY A 54 0.96 -1.08 7.25
N HIS A 55 0.66 -0.60 8.47
CA HIS A 55 0.43 -1.51 9.59
C HIS A 55 -0.94 -2.18 9.55
N SER A 56 -0.96 -3.41 10.05
CA SER A 56 -2.15 -4.19 10.33
C SER A 56 -2.09 -4.67 11.77
N VAL A 57 -3.25 -4.65 12.42
CA VAL A 57 -3.50 -5.14 13.78
C VAL A 57 -4.80 -5.95 13.73
N LEU A 58 -5.28 -6.44 14.87
CA LEU A 58 -6.53 -7.17 14.90
C LEU A 58 -7.71 -6.34 14.32
N PRO A 59 -8.61 -6.95 13.52
CA PRO A 59 -9.60 -6.20 12.74
C PRO A 59 -10.56 -5.33 13.57
N GLN A 60 -10.85 -5.70 14.81
CA GLN A 60 -11.70 -4.91 15.71
C GLN A 60 -11.11 -3.54 16.09
N PHE A 61 -9.80 -3.34 15.87
CA PHE A 61 -9.13 -2.05 16.10
C PHE A 61 -8.96 -1.24 14.81
N PHE A 62 -9.59 -1.67 13.73
CA PHE A 62 -9.56 -0.96 12.46
C PHE A 62 -10.01 0.49 12.61
N ASN A 63 -9.18 1.39 12.11
CA ASN A 63 -9.52 2.80 11.99
C ASN A 63 -8.89 3.35 10.71
N PRO A 64 -9.68 3.81 9.72
CA PRO A 64 -9.17 4.27 8.44
C PRO A 64 -8.33 5.55 8.53
N LYS A 65 -8.29 6.20 9.69
CA LYS A 65 -7.49 7.41 9.97
C LYS A 65 -6.25 7.15 10.82
N SER A 66 -6.04 5.92 11.29
CA SER A 66 -4.92 5.55 12.17
C SER A 66 -3.91 4.70 11.42
N TYR A 67 -2.72 5.21 11.14
CA TYR A 67 -1.69 4.46 10.40
C TYR A 67 -1.23 3.17 11.10
N VAL A 68 -1.43 3.07 12.43
CA VAL A 68 -1.13 1.86 13.20
C VAL A 68 -2.13 0.73 12.91
N SER A 69 -3.36 1.04 12.47
CA SER A 69 -4.42 0.05 12.22
C SER A 69 -5.09 0.16 10.85
N ILE A 70 -4.55 0.99 9.96
CA ILE A 70 -5.19 1.36 8.68
C ILE A 70 -5.39 0.16 7.74
N PHE A 71 -4.54 -0.86 7.79
CA PHE A 71 -4.68 -2.07 6.97
C PHE A 71 -5.17 -3.30 7.74
N ALA A 72 -5.74 -3.12 8.95
CA ALA A 72 -6.31 -4.22 9.74
C ALA A 72 -7.41 -5.01 8.98
N THR A 73 -8.12 -4.36 8.05
CA THR A 73 -9.19 -4.96 7.23
C THR A 73 -8.81 -5.12 5.76
N LEU A 74 -7.53 -4.96 5.39
CA LEU A 74 -7.08 -5.06 4.00
C LEU A 74 -7.43 -6.42 3.36
N HIS A 75 -7.42 -7.49 4.16
CA HIS A 75 -7.81 -8.85 3.76
C HIS A 75 -9.28 -9.00 3.32
N THR A 76 -10.12 -7.99 3.57
CA THR A 76 -11.55 -8.02 3.19
C THR A 76 -11.80 -7.51 1.77
N LEU A 77 -10.78 -6.94 1.12
CA LEU A 77 -10.83 -6.60 -0.30
C LEU A 77 -11.05 -7.84 -1.17
N LYS A 78 -11.51 -7.60 -2.39
CA LYS A 78 -11.74 -8.62 -3.41
C LYS A 78 -11.18 -8.16 -4.75
N ILE A 79 -10.94 -9.12 -5.63
CA ILE A 79 -10.66 -8.86 -7.05
C ILE A 79 -11.78 -7.97 -7.61
N GLY A 80 -11.40 -6.89 -8.30
CA GLY A 80 -12.30 -5.87 -8.82
C GLY A 80 -12.51 -4.65 -7.92
N ASP A 81 -12.10 -4.69 -6.64
CA ASP A 81 -12.16 -3.51 -5.78
C ASP A 81 -11.17 -2.43 -6.25
N GLU A 82 -11.53 -1.17 -6.01
CA GLU A 82 -10.80 0.00 -6.52
C GLU A 82 -9.88 0.61 -5.49
N ILE A 83 -8.71 1.06 -5.95
CA ILE A 83 -7.69 1.77 -5.17
C ILE A 83 -7.28 3.01 -5.96
N PHE A 84 -7.15 4.15 -5.29
CA PHE A 84 -6.79 5.40 -5.95
C PHE A 84 -5.50 5.95 -5.33
N LEU A 85 -4.58 6.39 -6.18
CA LEU A 85 -3.40 7.15 -5.78
C LEU A 85 -3.48 8.55 -6.38
N ASN A 86 -3.46 9.59 -5.56
CA ASN A 86 -3.36 10.97 -6.00
C ASN A 86 -1.91 11.44 -5.87
N TYR A 87 -1.22 11.55 -7.00
CA TYR A 87 0.20 11.89 -7.08
C TYR A 87 0.42 12.95 -8.15
N ASP A 88 1.16 14.01 -7.79
CA ASP A 88 1.51 15.13 -8.68
C ASP A 88 0.29 15.76 -9.38
N GLY A 89 -0.79 15.97 -8.62
CA GLY A 89 -2.04 16.56 -9.12
C GLY A 89 -2.87 15.64 -10.02
N SER A 90 -2.43 14.41 -10.26
CA SER A 90 -3.13 13.41 -11.06
C SER A 90 -3.65 12.27 -10.18
N GLU A 91 -4.86 11.79 -10.48
CA GLU A 91 -5.44 10.63 -9.84
C GLU A 91 -5.26 9.39 -10.72
N TYR A 92 -4.73 8.31 -10.12
CA TYR A 92 -4.51 7.04 -10.76
C TYR A 92 -5.41 5.99 -10.11
N LYS A 93 -6.32 5.45 -10.91
CA LYS A 93 -7.21 4.35 -10.51
C LYS A 93 -6.54 3.01 -10.77
N TYR A 94 -6.52 2.15 -9.77
CA TYR A 94 -6.07 0.77 -9.84
C TYR A 94 -7.21 -0.18 -9.46
N ILE A 95 -7.26 -1.33 -10.12
CA ILE A 95 -8.22 -2.41 -9.85
C ILE A 95 -7.47 -3.59 -9.28
N VAL A 96 -7.93 -4.12 -8.14
CA VAL A 96 -7.36 -5.34 -7.54
C VAL A 96 -7.49 -6.51 -8.51
N THR A 97 -6.36 -7.12 -8.87
CA THR A 97 -6.28 -8.27 -9.77
C THR A 97 -5.90 -9.56 -9.04
N GLU A 98 -5.17 -9.46 -7.93
CA GLU A 98 -4.63 -10.62 -7.21
C GLU A 98 -4.47 -10.32 -5.71
N MET A 99 -4.67 -11.34 -4.86
CA MET A 99 -4.41 -11.26 -3.42
C MET A 99 -3.78 -12.57 -2.95
N PHE A 100 -2.63 -12.50 -2.27
CA PHE A 100 -1.90 -13.69 -1.84
C PHE A 100 -1.04 -13.40 -0.60
N GLU A 101 -0.59 -14.48 0.06
CA GLU A 101 0.35 -14.38 1.18
C GLU A 101 1.73 -14.88 0.81
N VAL A 102 2.76 -14.18 1.31
CA VAL A 102 4.17 -14.60 1.20
C VAL A 102 4.83 -14.66 2.58
N LYS A 103 6.01 -15.29 2.65
CA LYS A 103 6.84 -15.24 3.86
C LYS A 103 7.39 -13.82 4.06
N ALA A 104 7.74 -13.48 5.30
CA ALA A 104 8.22 -12.14 5.62
C ALA A 104 9.58 -11.78 4.97
N ASP A 105 10.35 -12.78 4.56
CA ASP A 105 11.66 -12.70 3.90
C ASP A 105 11.58 -12.89 2.38
N ASP A 106 10.37 -12.98 1.81
CA ASP A 106 10.17 -13.07 0.37
C ASP A 106 10.13 -11.68 -0.26
N PHE A 107 11.26 -11.29 -0.86
CA PHE A 107 11.42 -9.98 -1.50
C PHE A 107 10.93 -9.93 -2.96
N SER A 108 10.48 -11.05 -3.55
CA SER A 108 9.99 -11.08 -4.94
C SER A 108 8.78 -10.17 -5.17
N VAL A 109 8.04 -9.84 -4.10
CA VAL A 109 6.91 -8.89 -4.13
C VAL A 109 7.32 -7.45 -4.44
N LEU A 110 8.62 -7.15 -4.38
CA LEU A 110 9.21 -5.85 -4.71
C LEU A 110 9.66 -5.75 -6.17
N ASP A 111 9.68 -6.87 -6.89
CA ASP A 111 10.19 -6.94 -8.25
C ASP A 111 9.46 -5.97 -9.17
N GLN A 112 10.24 -5.36 -10.08
CA GLN A 112 9.75 -4.39 -11.03
C GLN A 112 9.63 -5.04 -12.41
N ARG A 113 8.42 -4.99 -12.97
CA ARG A 113 8.16 -5.32 -14.38
C ARG A 113 7.66 -4.08 -15.10
N TYR A 114 8.36 -3.68 -16.16
CA TYR A 114 8.12 -2.41 -16.85
C TYR A 114 7.22 -2.54 -18.09
N ASP A 115 6.40 -3.59 -18.15
CA ASP A 115 5.41 -3.83 -19.20
C ASP A 115 3.98 -3.45 -18.79
N THR A 116 3.75 -3.25 -17.49
CA THR A 116 2.46 -2.82 -16.93
C THR A 116 2.66 -1.82 -15.78
N LYS A 117 1.59 -1.14 -15.39
CA LYS A 117 1.56 -0.22 -14.25
C LYS A 117 0.82 -0.90 -13.11
N THR A 118 1.58 -1.43 -12.15
CA THR A 118 1.06 -2.21 -11.03
C THR A 118 1.21 -1.47 -9.71
N LEU A 119 0.38 -1.85 -8.76
CA LEU A 119 0.40 -1.42 -7.37
C LEU A 119 0.36 -2.64 -6.48
N SER A 120 1.27 -2.71 -5.50
CA SER A 120 1.26 -3.72 -4.44
C SER A 120 1.10 -3.04 -3.08
N ILE A 121 0.01 -3.33 -2.37
CA ILE A 121 -0.17 -2.93 -0.97
C ILE A 121 0.17 -4.11 -0.07
N ILE A 122 1.10 -3.90 0.85
CA ILE A 122 1.67 -4.95 1.68
C ILE A 122 1.43 -4.66 3.16
N THR A 123 0.94 -5.66 3.88
CA THR A 123 0.77 -5.59 5.33
C THR A 123 1.06 -6.92 6.01
N CYS A 124 1.08 -6.94 7.34
CA CYS A 124 1.31 -8.15 8.11
C CYS A 124 0.06 -9.06 8.11
N SER A 125 0.28 -10.37 8.03
CA SER A 125 -0.78 -11.38 8.00
C SER A 125 -0.43 -12.62 8.82
N PRO A 126 -1.41 -13.32 9.44
CA PRO A 126 -2.77 -12.83 9.72
C PRO A 126 -2.77 -11.53 10.55
N PRO A 127 -3.85 -10.73 10.53
CA PRO A 127 -3.95 -9.50 11.32
C PRO A 127 -3.59 -9.71 12.79
N GLY A 128 -2.73 -8.86 13.34
CA GLY A 128 -2.21 -9.00 14.72
C GLY A 128 -1.02 -9.95 14.89
N THR A 129 -0.48 -10.51 13.80
CA THR A 129 0.75 -11.31 13.79
C THR A 129 1.75 -10.76 12.78
N TYR A 130 2.97 -11.29 12.75
CA TYR A 130 4.03 -10.87 11.81
C TYR A 130 4.58 -12.01 10.95
N LEU A 131 3.90 -13.16 10.96
CA LEU A 131 4.38 -14.42 10.39
C LEU A 131 4.53 -14.36 8.86
N ARG A 132 3.58 -13.68 8.21
CA ARG A 132 3.50 -13.57 6.75
C ARG A 132 3.20 -12.13 6.35
N ARG A 133 3.20 -11.90 5.04
CA ARG A 133 2.74 -10.66 4.43
C ARG A 133 1.56 -10.95 3.52
N LEU A 134 0.47 -10.22 3.73
CA LEU A 134 -0.59 -10.14 2.73
C LEU A 134 -0.14 -9.14 1.67
N VAL A 135 -0.26 -9.53 0.40
CA VAL A 135 -0.04 -8.69 -0.76
C VAL A 135 -1.36 -8.53 -1.49
N VAL A 136 -1.80 -7.30 -1.67
CA VAL A 136 -2.90 -6.94 -2.57
C VAL A 136 -2.28 -6.30 -3.80
N ARG A 137 -2.40 -6.98 -4.94
CA ARG A 137 -1.89 -6.50 -6.22
C ARG A 137 -3.03 -5.96 -7.08
N ALA A 138 -2.77 -4.81 -7.68
CA ALA A 138 -3.71 -4.09 -8.52
C ALA A 138 -3.00 -3.55 -9.76
N GLU A 139 -3.77 -3.36 -10.83
CA GLU A 139 -3.30 -2.83 -12.11
C GLU A 139 -4.06 -1.55 -12.45
N VAL A 140 -3.40 -0.63 -13.15
CA VAL A 140 -4.05 0.62 -13.56
C VAL A 140 -5.29 0.33 -14.41
N ALA A 141 -6.39 1.00 -14.13
CA ALA A 141 -7.55 1.01 -15.02
C ALA A 141 -7.21 1.86 -16.25
N LEU A 142 -7.33 1.27 -17.46
CA LEU A 142 -7.25 2.00 -18.72
C LEU A 142 -8.50 2.88 -18.94
#